data_AF-A0A6L9QGP5-F1
#
_entry.id   AF-A0A6L9QGP5-F1
#
_cell.length_a   1.000
_cell.length_b   1.000
_cell.length_c   1.000
_cell.angle_alpha   90.00
_cell.angle_beta   90.00
_cell.angle_gamma   90.00
#
_symmetry.space_group_name_H-M   'P 1'
#
loop_
_entity.id
_entity.type
_entity.pdbx_description
1 polymer ?
#
loop_
_entity_poly.entity_id
_entity_poly.type
_entity_poly.pdbx_seq_one_letter_code
_entity_poly.pdbx_strand_id
1 'polypeptide(L)'
;MSLRWLTATAVALLALAVLAGCGGGGAPPPQRARVDVTVLEDGGAEVDLHAAGRLPSDAEVRALAGRIARELFPGARTVRVSTRKGRGIPFARAEVDRAYRTGRKASLRIDTSGALRRLTAKGFEDTALRLHIPPVPATVRTLAGAPAAKHVWRLREGGPAPVVAVGMRPHPARWCGAMALPVLGAL
;
A
#
# COMPACT_ATOMS: atom_id res chain seq x y z
N MET A 1 -31.89 -50.77 30.94
CA MET A 1 -31.81 -49.56 30.10
C MET A 1 -32.44 -49.86 28.75
N SER A 2 -33.48 -49.13 28.37
CA SER A 2 -34.30 -49.43 27.18
C SER A 2 -33.60 -48.95 25.90
N LEU A 3 -33.75 -49.73 24.81
CA LEU A 3 -33.17 -49.47 23.49
C LEU A 3 -33.43 -48.04 22.97
N ARG A 4 -34.55 -47.44 23.41
CA ARG A 4 -34.98 -46.07 23.08
C ARG A 4 -34.09 -44.98 23.68
N TRP A 5 -33.42 -45.26 24.79
CA TRP A 5 -32.51 -44.32 25.44
C TRP A 5 -31.16 -44.28 24.73
N LEU A 6 -30.67 -45.44 24.29
CA LEU A 6 -29.42 -45.55 23.51
C LEU A 6 -29.53 -44.85 22.16
N THR A 7 -30.66 -44.98 21.46
CA THR A 7 -30.88 -44.30 20.18
C THR A 7 -30.98 -42.78 20.34
N ALA A 8 -31.67 -42.28 21.37
CA ALA A 8 -31.76 -40.85 21.64
C ALA A 8 -30.38 -40.24 21.93
N THR A 9 -29.54 -40.94 22.69
CA THR A 9 -28.19 -40.48 23.01
C THR A 9 -27.27 -40.50 21.79
N ALA A 10 -27.37 -41.54 20.95
CA ALA A 10 -26.59 -41.65 19.71
C ALA A 10 -26.95 -40.54 18.71
N VAL A 11 -28.24 -40.21 18.56
CA VAL A 11 -28.71 -39.13 17.68
C VAL A 11 -28.26 -37.76 18.19
N ALA A 12 -28.30 -37.52 19.51
CA ALA A 12 -27.82 -36.28 20.11
C ALA A 12 -26.30 -36.09 19.90
N LEU A 13 -25.51 -37.16 20.03
CA LEU A 13 -24.06 -37.13 19.80
C LEU A 13 -23.72 -36.90 18.32
N LEU A 14 -24.49 -37.50 17.39
CA LEU A 14 -24.34 -37.25 15.96
C LEU A 14 -24.68 -35.80 15.58
N ALA A 15 -25.73 -35.22 16.17
CA ALA A 15 -26.09 -33.82 15.93
C ALA A 15 -25.01 -32.84 16.44
N LEU A 16 -24.40 -33.13 17.59
CA LEU A 16 -23.27 -32.37 18.14
C LEU A 16 -22.01 -32.50 17.28
N ALA A 17 -21.73 -33.69 16.72
CA ALA A 17 -20.60 -33.92 15.83
C ALA A 17 -20.76 -33.18 14.49
N VAL A 18 -21.98 -33.08 13.95
CA VAL A 18 -22.26 -32.31 12.73
C VAL A 18 -22.09 -30.80 12.98
N LEU A 19 -22.49 -30.30 14.15
CA LEU A 19 -22.29 -28.89 14.53
C LEU A 19 -20.81 -28.55 14.75
N ALA A 20 -20.01 -29.47 15.31
CA ALA A 20 -18.56 -29.30 15.42
C ALA A 20 -17.83 -29.46 14.08
N GLY A 21 -18.35 -30.31 13.18
CA GLY A 21 -17.80 -30.55 11.84
C GLY A 21 -18.03 -29.43 10.83
N CYS A 22 -19.03 -28.56 11.05
CA CYS A 22 -19.24 -27.35 10.24
C CYS A 22 -18.28 -26.20 10.60
N GLY A 23 -17.43 -26.36 11.61
CA GLY A 23 -16.35 -25.44 11.97
C GLY A 23 -15.06 -25.72 11.22
N GLY A 24 -15.15 -26.04 9.93
CA GLY A 24 -14.01 -26.25 9.03
C GLY A 24 -13.17 -24.98 8.89
N GLY A 25 -12.38 -24.68 9.92
CA GLY A 25 -11.44 -23.58 10.01
C GLY A 25 -10.27 -23.83 9.08
N GLY A 26 -10.49 -23.64 7.78
CA GLY A 26 -9.40 -23.41 6.85
C GLY A 26 -8.57 -22.23 7.35
N ALA A 27 -7.25 -22.33 7.23
CA ALA A 27 -6.37 -21.22 7.59
C ALA A 27 -6.88 -19.92 6.93
N PRO A 28 -6.92 -18.79 7.66
CA PRO A 28 -7.38 -17.54 7.11
C PRO A 28 -6.64 -17.24 5.79
N PRO A 29 -7.33 -16.76 4.75
CA PRO A 29 -6.67 -16.46 3.49
C PRO A 29 -5.55 -15.44 3.71
N PRO A 30 -4.42 -15.59 2.99
CA PRO A 30 -3.27 -14.70 3.14
C PRO A 30 -3.67 -13.26 2.81
N GLN A 31 -3.25 -12.32 3.67
CA GLN A 31 -3.52 -10.91 3.45
C GLN A 31 -2.64 -10.38 2.33
N ARG A 32 -3.21 -9.59 1.43
CA ARG A 32 -2.50 -9.01 0.30
C ARG A 32 -2.61 -7.50 0.34
N ALA A 33 -1.49 -6.83 0.12
CA ALA A 33 -1.49 -5.39 -0.07
C ALA A 33 -0.77 -5.01 -1.36
N ARG A 34 -1.20 -3.88 -1.92
CA ARG A 34 -0.48 -3.17 -2.97
C ARG A 34 -0.37 -1.71 -2.56
N VAL A 35 0.83 -1.18 -2.71
CA VAL A 35 1.15 0.23 -2.49
C VAL A 35 1.57 0.83 -3.82
N ASP A 36 0.82 1.79 -4.32
CA ASP A 36 1.20 2.57 -5.49
C ASP A 36 1.67 3.95 -5.03
N VAL A 37 2.91 4.31 -5.39
CA VAL A 37 3.51 5.60 -5.08
C VAL A 37 3.58 6.39 -6.38
N THR A 38 2.87 7.52 -6.44
CA THR A 38 2.86 8.43 -7.59
C THR A 38 3.58 9.71 -7.23
N VAL A 39 4.71 9.98 -7.88
CA VAL A 39 5.41 11.26 -7.75
C VAL A 39 4.69 12.29 -8.61
N LEU A 40 4.40 13.46 -8.05
CA LEU A 40 3.74 14.55 -8.76
C LEU A 40 4.75 15.59 -9.24
N GLU A 41 4.38 16.39 -10.23
CA GLU A 41 5.24 17.42 -10.82
C GLU A 41 5.37 18.67 -9.95
N ASP A 42 4.42 18.90 -9.04
CA ASP A 42 4.40 20.06 -8.14
C ASP A 42 5.33 19.93 -6.92
N GLY A 43 6.05 18.81 -6.79
CA GLY A 43 6.84 18.49 -5.61
C GLY A 43 6.15 17.55 -4.62
N GLY A 44 4.88 17.21 -4.85
CA GLY A 44 4.10 16.29 -4.04
C GLY A 44 4.28 14.82 -4.42
N ALA A 45 3.61 13.96 -3.66
CA ALA A 45 3.43 12.55 -4.00
C ALA A 45 2.09 12.03 -3.47
N GLU A 46 1.52 11.04 -4.16
CA GLU A 46 0.38 10.26 -3.66
C GLU A 46 0.85 8.85 -3.30
N VAL A 47 0.33 8.31 -2.19
CA VAL A 47 0.54 6.93 -1.77
C VAL A 47 -0.82 6.27 -1.63
N ASP A 48 -1.13 5.36 -2.54
CA ASP A 48 -2.37 4.60 -2.56
C ASP A 48 -2.13 3.23 -1.92
N LEU A 49 -2.83 2.96 -0.82
CA LEU A 49 -2.82 1.67 -0.14
C LEU A 49 -4.08 0.89 -0.49
N HIS A 50 -3.91 -0.16 -1.28
CA HIS A 50 -4.90 -1.20 -1.51
C HIS A 50 -4.62 -2.36 -0.56
N ALA A 51 -5.47 -2.56 0.45
CA ALA A 51 -5.31 -3.61 1.43
C ALA A 51 -6.50 -4.58 1.38
N ALA A 52 -6.26 -5.81 0.92
CA ALA A 52 -7.20 -6.91 0.97
C ALA A 52 -6.78 -7.83 2.14
N GLY A 53 -7.37 -7.61 3.31
CA GLY A 53 -6.99 -8.29 4.53
C GLY A 53 -7.87 -7.92 5.72
N ARG A 54 -7.46 -8.35 6.91
CA ARG A 54 -8.16 -8.13 8.17
C ARG A 54 -7.82 -6.73 8.71
N LEU A 55 -8.39 -5.72 8.07
CA LEU A 55 -8.47 -4.37 8.62
C LEU A 55 -9.93 -4.12 9.02
N PRO A 56 -10.24 -3.90 10.32
CA PRO A 56 -11.60 -3.90 10.83
C PRO A 56 -12.43 -2.68 10.42
N SER A 57 -11.79 -1.63 9.87
CA SER A 57 -12.49 -0.42 9.43
C SER A 57 -11.68 0.39 8.42
N ASP A 58 -12.39 1.22 7.64
CA ASP A 58 -11.81 2.25 6.77
C ASP A 58 -10.85 3.19 7.52
N ALA A 59 -11.14 3.48 8.80
CA ALA A 59 -10.28 4.32 9.63
C ALA A 59 -8.92 3.67 9.89
N GLU A 60 -8.87 2.34 10.06
CA GLU A 60 -7.60 1.61 10.16
C GLU A 60 -6.82 1.61 8.85
N VAL A 61 -7.50 1.47 7.71
CA VAL A 61 -6.86 1.56 6.39
C VAL A 61 -6.23 2.95 6.21
N ARG A 62 -6.96 4.02 6.55
CA ARG A 62 -6.42 5.40 6.52
C ARG A 62 -5.22 5.57 7.46
N ALA A 63 -5.34 5.11 8.70
CA ALA A 63 -4.26 5.23 9.67
C ALA A 63 -3.00 4.47 9.21
N LEU A 64 -3.17 3.29 8.60
CA LEU A 64 -2.08 2.52 8.03
C LEU A 64 -1.45 3.23 6.83
N ALA A 65 -2.25 3.72 5.88
CA ALA A 65 -1.75 4.48 4.72
C ALA A 65 -0.96 5.72 5.14
N GLY A 66 -1.46 6.49 6.12
CA GLY A 66 -0.76 7.66 6.64
C GLY A 66 0.57 7.33 7.32
N ARG A 67 0.64 6.22 8.07
CA ARG A 67 1.90 5.74 8.65
C ARG A 67 2.88 5.31 7.55
N ILE A 68 2.43 4.53 6.57
CA ILE A 68 3.25 4.08 5.45
C ILE A 68 3.82 5.28 4.68
N ALA A 69 2.99 6.28 4.35
CA ALA A 69 3.43 7.47 3.62
C ALA A 69 4.52 8.26 4.37
N ARG A 70 4.42 8.41 5.70
CA ARG A 70 5.45 9.08 6.51
C ARG A 70 6.77 8.31 6.55
N GLU A 71 6.69 6.98 6.59
CA GLU A 71 7.90 6.14 6.57
C GLU A 71 8.57 6.17 5.19
N LEU A 72 7.78 6.19 4.10
CA LEU A 72 8.28 6.32 2.73
C LEU A 72 8.96 7.67 2.47
N PHE A 73 8.40 8.75 3.02
CA PHE A 73 8.86 10.12 2.81
C PHE A 73 9.24 10.79 4.14
N PRO A 74 10.42 10.47 4.72
CA PRO A 74 10.81 11.00 6.02
C PRO A 74 10.99 12.53 6.05
N GLY A 75 11.19 13.16 4.89
CA GLY A 75 11.30 14.62 4.75
C GLY A 75 9.96 15.35 4.56
N ALA A 76 8.85 14.62 4.47
CA ALA A 76 7.54 15.23 4.24
C ALA A 76 7.05 15.99 5.48
N ARG A 77 6.57 17.22 5.27
CA ARG A 77 6.03 18.05 6.36
C ARG A 77 4.56 17.76 6.65
N THR A 78 3.79 17.46 5.62
CA THR A 78 2.34 17.27 5.73
C THR A 78 1.95 16.01 4.97
N VAL A 79 1.13 15.17 5.62
CA VAL A 79 0.50 14.00 5.02
C VAL A 79 -0.99 14.07 5.31
N ARG A 80 -1.80 14.16 4.27
CA ARG A 80 -3.27 14.15 4.35
C ARG A 80 -3.77 12.82 3.85
N VAL A 81 -4.71 12.20 4.57
CA VAL A 81 -5.20 10.87 4.21
C VAL A 81 -6.70 10.88 4.03
N SER A 82 -7.16 10.31 2.94
CA SER A 82 -8.58 10.11 2.65
C SER A 82 -8.84 8.69 2.18
N THR A 83 -10.03 8.18 2.44
CA THR A 83 -10.51 6.96 1.77
C THR A 83 -11.11 7.35 0.42
N ARG A 84 -10.79 6.59 -0.61
CA ARG A 84 -11.24 6.77 -1.98
C ARG A 84 -11.79 5.44 -2.51
N LYS A 85 -12.55 5.51 -3.61
CA LYS A 85 -12.98 4.35 -4.38
C LYS A 85 -12.35 4.45 -5.76
N GLY A 86 -11.58 3.43 -6.15
CA GLY A 86 -10.92 3.38 -7.47
C GLY A 86 -11.40 2.14 -8.21
N ARG A 87 -12.08 2.32 -9.36
CA ARG A 87 -12.67 1.21 -10.15
C ARG A 87 -13.48 0.21 -9.29
N GLY A 88 -14.21 0.73 -8.29
CA GLY A 88 -15.01 -0.09 -7.37
C GLY A 88 -14.25 -0.67 -6.16
N ILE A 89 -12.93 -0.53 -6.08
CA ILE A 89 -12.12 -1.03 -4.96
C ILE A 89 -11.91 0.10 -3.94
N PRO A 90 -12.31 -0.07 -2.67
CA PRO A 90 -12.00 0.89 -1.62
C PRO A 90 -10.50 0.86 -1.32
N PHE A 91 -9.90 2.04 -1.21
CA PHE A 91 -8.50 2.20 -0.83
C PHE A 91 -8.30 3.48 -0.03
N ALA A 92 -7.15 3.60 0.65
CA ALA A 92 -6.77 4.85 1.29
C ALA A 92 -5.67 5.54 0.48
N ARG A 93 -5.86 6.82 0.17
CA ARG A 93 -4.88 7.69 -0.47
C ARG A 93 -4.27 8.60 0.58
N ALA A 94 -2.95 8.61 0.66
CA ALA A 94 -2.17 9.58 1.41
C ALA A 94 -1.50 10.56 0.44
N GLU A 95 -1.90 11.83 0.51
CA GLU A 95 -1.30 12.94 -0.22
C GLU A 95 -0.16 13.51 0.63
N VAL A 96 1.02 13.60 0.03
CA VAL A 96 2.27 14.01 0.68
C VAL A 96 2.71 15.34 0.06
N ASP A 97 2.64 16.41 0.86
CA ASP A 97 3.07 17.73 0.42
C ASP A 97 4.59 17.83 0.49
N ARG A 98 5.19 18.40 -0.57
CA ARG A 98 6.65 18.63 -0.65
C ARG A 98 7.46 17.35 -0.37
N ALA A 99 7.03 16.23 -0.96
CA ALA A 99 7.79 14.98 -0.99
C ALA A 99 9.23 15.19 -1.51
N TYR A 100 9.43 16.18 -2.36
CA TYR A 100 10.75 16.65 -2.79
C TYR A 100 10.75 18.15 -3.08
N ARG A 101 11.97 18.72 -3.20
CA ARG A 101 12.16 20.12 -3.62
C ARG A 101 12.18 20.21 -5.14
N THR A 102 11.27 20.99 -5.71
CA THR A 102 11.23 21.29 -7.15
C THR A 102 12.42 22.15 -7.59
N GLY A 103 12.80 22.04 -8.86
CA GLY A 103 13.91 22.81 -9.44
C GLY A 103 14.59 22.09 -10.60
N ARG A 104 15.67 22.69 -11.13
CA ARG A 104 16.41 22.18 -12.32
C ARG A 104 16.96 20.76 -12.16
N LYS A 105 17.23 20.34 -10.92
CA LYS A 105 17.65 18.99 -10.54
C LYS A 105 16.85 18.57 -9.30
N ALA A 106 15.61 18.15 -9.54
CA ALA A 106 14.77 17.61 -8.48
C ALA A 106 15.26 16.21 -8.10
N SER A 107 15.28 15.90 -6.80
CA SER A 107 15.67 14.57 -6.33
C SER A 107 14.87 14.20 -5.10
N LEU A 108 14.58 12.91 -4.96
CA LEU A 108 13.81 12.39 -3.84
C LEU A 108 14.36 11.02 -3.41
N ARG A 109 14.17 10.71 -2.13
CA ARG A 109 14.52 9.43 -1.54
C ARG A 109 13.26 8.78 -0.98
N ILE A 110 13.03 7.52 -1.32
CA ILE A 110 11.94 6.70 -0.80
C ILE A 110 12.56 5.60 0.04
N ASP A 111 12.18 5.54 1.32
CA ASP A 111 12.64 4.51 2.25
C ASP A 111 11.51 3.53 2.57
N THR A 112 11.59 2.29 2.08
CA THR A 112 10.50 1.33 2.27
C THR A 112 10.68 0.48 3.52
N SER A 113 11.74 0.66 4.30
CA SER A 113 12.03 -0.19 5.47
C SER A 113 10.96 -0.03 6.55
N GLY A 114 10.58 1.21 6.86
CA GLY A 114 9.51 1.50 7.80
C GLY A 114 8.16 1.04 7.29
N ALA A 115 7.87 1.26 6.00
CA ALA A 115 6.64 0.76 5.38
C ALA A 115 6.51 -0.77 5.49
N LEU A 116 7.59 -1.51 5.18
CA LEU A 116 7.64 -2.97 5.33
C LEU A 116 7.32 -3.39 6.77
N ARG A 117 7.99 -2.81 7.78
CA ARG A 117 7.72 -3.12 9.20
C ARG A 117 6.26 -2.89 9.59
N ARG A 118 5.63 -1.82 9.08
CA ARG A 118 4.21 -1.52 9.39
C ARG A 118 3.25 -2.50 8.73
N LEU A 119 3.56 -2.91 7.50
CA LEU A 119 2.76 -3.88 6.74
C LEU A 119 2.84 -5.27 7.36
N THR A 120 4.05 -5.75 7.67
CA THR A 120 4.25 -7.06 8.31
C THR A 120 3.63 -7.12 9.70
N ALA A 121 3.72 -6.03 10.49
CA ALA A 121 3.04 -5.95 11.79
C ALA A 121 1.50 -6.03 11.71
N LYS A 122 0.91 -5.79 10.53
CA LYS A 122 -0.53 -5.98 10.26
C LYS A 122 -0.81 -7.31 9.54
N GLY A 123 0.20 -8.16 9.37
CA GLY A 123 0.13 -9.47 8.74
C GLY A 123 0.07 -9.43 7.21
N PHE A 124 0.54 -8.34 6.58
CA PHE A 124 0.75 -8.26 5.13
C PHE A 124 2.20 -8.68 4.80
N GLU A 125 2.40 -9.98 4.63
CA GLU A 125 3.74 -10.59 4.47
C GLU A 125 4.33 -10.43 3.06
N ASP A 126 3.49 -10.22 2.05
CA ASP A 126 3.91 -9.98 0.66
C ASP A 126 3.12 -8.81 0.06
N THR A 127 3.77 -7.66 -0.03
CA THR A 127 3.18 -6.43 -0.56
C THR A 127 3.86 -6.03 -1.87
N ALA A 128 3.06 -5.79 -2.92
CA ALA A 128 3.58 -5.19 -4.15
C ALA A 128 3.72 -3.67 -3.96
N LEU A 129 4.90 -3.13 -4.25
CA LEU A 129 5.18 -1.69 -4.26
C LEU A 129 5.46 -1.25 -5.70
N ARG A 130 4.74 -0.27 -6.21
CA ARG A 130 4.95 0.28 -7.54
C ARG A 130 5.22 1.77 -7.47
N LEU A 131 6.21 2.23 -8.22
CA LEU A 131 6.53 3.64 -8.36
C LEU A 131 6.13 4.16 -9.74
N HIS A 132 5.32 5.22 -9.74
CA HIS A 132 4.96 6.02 -10.90
C HIS A 132 5.70 7.36 -10.83
N ILE A 133 6.35 7.71 -11.94
CA ILE A 133 7.14 8.93 -12.07
C ILE A 133 6.49 9.78 -13.17
N PRO A 134 6.47 11.11 -13.03
CA PRO A 134 5.93 11.98 -14.07
C PRO A 134 6.70 11.81 -15.38
N PRO A 135 6.10 12.16 -16.54
CA PRO A 135 6.68 11.98 -17.87
C PRO A 135 7.80 12.98 -18.18
N VAL A 136 8.81 13.05 -17.31
CA VAL A 136 10.01 13.89 -17.41
C VAL A 136 11.26 13.02 -17.42
N PRO A 137 12.39 13.52 -17.97
CA PRO A 137 13.66 12.81 -17.86
C PRO A 137 13.99 12.48 -16.41
N ALA A 138 14.00 11.19 -16.07
CA ALA A 138 14.19 10.70 -14.72
C ALA A 138 15.16 9.52 -14.68
N THR A 139 15.82 9.40 -13.55
CA THR A 139 16.73 8.29 -13.22
C THR A 139 16.27 7.69 -11.91
N VAL A 140 16.11 6.37 -11.89
CA VAL A 140 15.71 5.62 -10.69
C VAL A 140 16.87 4.70 -10.33
N ARG A 141 17.37 4.83 -9.11
CA ARG A 141 18.45 4.01 -8.58
C ARG A 141 17.99 3.35 -7.30
N THR A 142 18.18 2.04 -7.20
CA THR A 142 18.01 1.32 -5.94
C THR A 142 19.32 1.42 -5.19
N LEU A 143 19.32 2.13 -4.05
CA LEU A 143 20.51 2.35 -3.21
C LEU A 143 20.78 1.16 -2.29
N ALA A 144 19.73 0.47 -1.87
CA ALA A 144 19.79 -0.75 -1.08
C ALA A 144 18.64 -1.68 -1.47
N GLY A 145 18.83 -2.99 -1.36
CA GLY A 145 17.87 -4.00 -1.79
C GLY A 145 17.99 -4.37 -3.27
N ALA A 146 17.12 -5.26 -3.73
CA ALA A 146 17.14 -5.75 -5.11
C ALA A 146 16.61 -4.68 -6.09
N PRO A 147 17.23 -4.51 -7.27
CA PRO A 147 16.72 -3.61 -8.30
C PRO A 147 15.35 -4.10 -8.81
N ALA A 148 14.46 -3.17 -9.13
CA ALA A 148 13.14 -3.48 -9.63
C ALA A 148 13.09 -3.55 -11.16
N ALA A 149 12.39 -4.56 -11.67
CA ALA A 149 11.88 -4.51 -13.04
C ALA A 149 10.73 -3.50 -13.11
N LYS A 150 10.79 -2.55 -14.06
CA LYS A 150 9.73 -1.56 -14.33
C LYS A 150 9.29 -0.77 -13.08
N HIS A 151 10.19 -0.51 -12.13
CA HIS A 151 9.92 0.18 -10.86
C HIS A 151 8.85 -0.49 -9.99
N VAL A 152 8.82 -1.83 -10.00
CA VAL A 152 7.99 -2.65 -9.12
C VAL A 152 8.88 -3.48 -8.19
N TRP A 153 8.63 -3.37 -6.88
CA TRP A 153 9.30 -4.15 -5.84
C TRP A 153 8.29 -5.04 -5.11
N ARG A 154 8.80 -6.11 -4.48
CA ARG A 154 8.04 -6.97 -3.57
C ARG A 154 8.60 -6.77 -2.17
N LEU A 155 7.80 -6.20 -1.29
CA LEU A 155 8.12 -6.04 0.13
C LEU A 155 7.71 -7.33 0.83
N ARG A 156 8.71 -8.11 1.26
CA ARG A 156 8.52 -9.39 1.94
C ARG A 156 9.11 -9.36 3.34
N GLU A 157 8.44 -10.01 4.28
CA GLU A 157 9.01 -10.24 5.60
C GLU A 157 10.38 -10.94 5.51
N GLY A 158 11.35 -10.47 6.31
CA GLY A 158 12.73 -10.96 6.28
C GLY A 158 13.54 -10.59 5.03
N GLY A 159 12.92 -9.99 4.00
CA GLY A 159 13.60 -9.53 2.80
C GLY A 159 14.23 -8.14 2.93
N PRO A 160 15.23 -7.80 2.10
CA PRO A 160 15.81 -6.46 2.11
C PRO A 160 14.80 -5.44 1.56
N ALA A 161 14.41 -4.49 2.41
CA ALA A 161 13.53 -3.40 2.00
C ALA A 161 14.28 -2.43 1.07
N PRO A 162 13.77 -2.16 -0.15
CA PRO A 162 14.45 -1.27 -1.07
C PRO A 162 14.50 0.18 -0.57
N VAL A 163 15.65 0.82 -0.78
CA VAL A 163 15.78 2.27 -0.67
C VAL A 163 15.97 2.81 -2.07
N VAL A 164 15.10 3.71 -2.50
CA VAL A 164 15.07 4.22 -3.88
C VAL A 164 15.46 5.68 -3.90
N ALA A 165 16.40 6.04 -4.78
CA ALA A 165 16.69 7.41 -5.14
C ALA A 165 16.15 7.70 -6.54
N VAL A 166 15.38 8.78 -6.66
CA VAL A 166 14.86 9.27 -7.93
C VAL A 166 15.46 10.63 -8.21
N GLY A 167 16.14 10.79 -9.34
CA GLY A 167 16.64 12.06 -9.83
C GLY A 167 15.87 12.47 -11.09
N MET A 168 15.29 13.66 -11.10
CA MET A 168 14.48 14.20 -12.19
C MET A 168 15.13 15.47 -12.76
N ARG A 169 15.09 15.60 -14.08
CA ARG A 169 15.56 16.77 -14.83
C ARG A 169 14.41 17.39 -15.61
N PRO A 170 13.58 18.21 -14.95
CA PRO A 170 12.50 18.88 -15.63
C PRO A 170 13.06 19.91 -16.61
N HIS A 171 12.75 19.75 -17.90
CA HIS A 171 13.10 20.75 -18.91
C HIS A 171 12.12 21.93 -18.77
N PRO A 172 12.59 23.20 -18.64
CA PRO A 172 11.72 24.32 -18.27
C PRO A 172 10.47 24.46 -19.14
N ALA A 173 10.59 24.30 -20.46
CA ALA A 173 9.45 24.37 -21.39
C ALA A 173 8.40 23.26 -21.17
N ARG A 174 8.84 22.02 -20.85
CA ARG A 174 7.93 20.90 -20.59
C ARG A 174 7.37 20.93 -19.17
N TRP A 175 8.14 21.43 -18.21
CA TRP A 175 7.75 21.55 -16.82
C TRP A 175 6.74 22.67 -16.60
N CYS A 176 6.97 23.85 -17.18
CA CYS A 176 5.98 24.92 -17.15
C CYS A 176 4.70 24.51 -17.89
N GLY A 177 4.81 23.80 -19.03
CA GLY A 177 3.63 23.26 -19.72
C GLY A 177 2.84 22.28 -18.84
N ALA A 178 3.51 21.36 -18.16
CA ALA A 178 2.86 20.39 -17.30
C ALA A 178 2.30 21.00 -16.00
N MET A 179 2.96 22.00 -15.41
CA MET A 179 2.41 22.79 -14.30
C MET A 179 1.32 23.79 -14.70
N ALA A 180 1.25 24.22 -15.97
CA ALA A 180 0.22 25.12 -16.48
C ALA A 180 -1.05 24.40 -16.96
N LEU A 181 -0.96 23.12 -17.32
CA LEU A 181 -2.11 22.32 -17.77
C LEU A 181 -3.25 22.18 -16.75
N PRO A 182 -3.02 22.04 -15.42
CA PRO A 182 -4.12 22.05 -14.45
C PRO A 182 -4.84 23.41 -14.35
N VAL A 183 -4.19 24.51 -14.73
CA VAL A 183 -4.77 25.87 -14.68
C VAL A 183 -5.71 26.11 -15.85
N LEU A 184 -5.52 25.40 -16.98
CA LEU A 184 -6.35 25.54 -18.19
C LEU A 184 -7.53 24.54 -18.27
N GLY A 185 -7.57 23.53 -17.38
CA GLY A 185 -8.66 22.55 -17.31
C GLY A 185 -9.73 22.84 -16.25
N ALA A 186 -9.68 24.02 -15.61
CA ALA A 186 -10.58 24.44 -14.53
C ALA A 186 -11.54 25.58 -14.95
N LEU A 187 -11.82 25.75 -16.25
CA LEU A 187 -12.84 26.64 -16.79
C LEU A 187 -13.97 25.84 -17.44
#